data_AF-A0A1F3CQV0-F1
#
_entry.id   AF-A0A1F3CQV0-F1
#
_cell.length_a   1.000
_cell.length_b   1.000
_cell.length_c   1.000
_cell.angle_alpha   90.00
_cell.angle_beta   90.00
_cell.angle_gamma   90.00
#
_symmetry.space_group_name_H-M   'P 1'
#
loop_
_entity.id
_entity.type
_entity.pdbx_description
1 polymer ?
#
loop_
_entity_poly.entity_id
_entity_poly.type
_entity_poly.pdbx_seq_one_letter_code
_entity_poly.pdbx_strand_id
1 'polypeptide(L)'
;MKTPQIKKLSILVMIFTMYFVSCNSPSDIVKVENPDSLINDVIINNNNDSVTQNVVSDTLLTSKNSTNESIIKEVNKPKVLIYNFYATNRCASCIAIEEATKKTLETSFQSELKNGTIKLNVLCVDDEANTKLAEKFQAFGSALFVTRVYKGKETTTDLTGDGFKYAKNKQERFVEILKNKITEYLK
;
A
#
# COMPACT_ATOMS: atom_id res chain seq x y z
N MET A 1 55.02 54.00 8.56
CA MET A 1 53.61 54.02 9.03
C MET A 1 52.67 54.01 7.84
N LYS A 2 52.13 52.83 7.48
CA LYS A 2 50.88 52.65 6.72
C LYS A 2 50.58 51.15 6.67
N THR A 3 49.60 50.69 7.44
CA THR A 3 49.04 49.33 7.36
C THR A 3 47.92 49.32 6.33
N PRO A 4 47.87 48.36 5.39
CA PRO A 4 46.73 48.21 4.51
C PRO A 4 45.65 47.34 5.18
N GLN A 5 44.43 47.87 5.17
CA GLN A 5 43.19 47.22 5.57
C GLN A 5 42.88 46.04 4.62
N ILE A 6 42.98 44.81 5.12
CA ILE A 6 42.49 43.62 4.42
C ILE A 6 40.99 43.53 4.68
N LYS A 7 40.22 43.75 3.63
CA LYS A 7 38.76 43.71 3.61
C LYS A 7 38.28 42.33 4.06
N LYS A 8 37.38 42.30 5.04
CA LYS A 8 36.63 41.11 5.44
C LYS A 8 35.81 40.63 4.24
N LEU A 9 36.30 39.61 3.54
CA LEU A 9 35.55 38.90 2.53
C LEU A 9 34.60 37.95 3.26
N SER A 10 33.40 38.42 3.52
CA SER A 10 32.29 37.61 4.03
C SER A 10 31.92 36.60 2.94
N ILE A 11 32.44 35.37 3.05
CA ILE A 11 32.00 34.24 2.22
C ILE A 11 30.59 33.90 2.68
N LEU A 12 29.63 34.49 1.99
CA LEU A 12 28.22 34.17 2.08
C LEU A 12 28.07 32.69 1.72
N VAL A 13 27.57 31.93 2.69
CA VAL A 13 27.21 30.52 2.61
C VAL A 13 26.35 30.30 1.36
N MET A 14 26.93 29.67 0.33
CA MET A 14 26.15 29.05 -0.74
C MET A 14 25.50 27.80 -0.15
N ILE A 15 24.38 28.00 0.55
CA ILE A 15 23.45 26.92 0.86
C ILE A 15 22.97 26.42 -0.50
N PHE A 16 23.63 25.38 -0.98
CA PHE A 16 23.13 24.54 -2.06
C PHE A 16 21.88 23.90 -1.48
N THR A 17 20.75 24.59 -1.57
CA THR A 17 19.44 24.01 -1.32
C THR A 17 19.31 22.91 -2.36
N MET A 18 19.67 21.71 -1.94
CA MET A 18 19.39 20.47 -2.61
C MET A 18 17.88 20.50 -2.84
N TYR A 19 17.50 20.93 -4.04
CA TYR A 19 16.15 20.77 -4.53
C TYR A 19 16.00 19.26 -4.64
N PHE A 20 15.55 18.65 -3.54
CA PHE A 20 14.94 17.34 -3.59
C PHE A 20 13.77 17.54 -4.54
N VAL A 21 13.98 17.18 -5.81
CA VAL A 21 12.91 16.89 -6.74
C VAL A 21 12.26 15.65 -6.16
N SER A 22 11.43 15.87 -5.14
CA SER A 22 10.60 14.84 -4.55
C SER A 22 9.74 14.30 -5.67
N CYS A 23 9.55 13.00 -5.65
CA CYS A 23 8.84 12.24 -6.66
C CYS A 23 7.33 12.54 -6.59
N ASN A 24 6.94 13.80 -6.74
CA ASN A 24 5.56 14.24 -6.65
C ASN A 24 4.89 14.02 -8.01
N SER A 25 4.37 12.82 -8.23
CA SER A 25 3.27 12.63 -9.15
C SER A 25 1.95 12.83 -8.40
N PRO A 26 0.96 13.53 -8.96
CA PRO A 26 -0.37 13.55 -8.37
C PRO A 26 -0.95 12.13 -8.51
N SER A 27 -0.83 11.33 -7.44
CA SER A 27 -1.77 10.26 -7.22
C SER A 27 -3.09 10.93 -6.84
N ASP A 28 -4.13 10.78 -7.65
CA ASP A 28 -5.49 11.08 -7.21
C ASP A 28 -5.77 10.20 -5.98
N ILE A 29 -5.56 10.79 -4.82
CA ILE A 29 -6.03 10.26 -3.55
C ILE A 29 -7.54 10.41 -3.66
N VAL A 30 -8.24 9.30 -3.89
CA VAL A 30 -9.66 9.19 -3.56
C VAL A 30 -9.75 9.40 -2.05
N LYS A 31 -9.89 10.66 -1.62
CA LYS A 31 -10.34 11.03 -0.29
C LYS A 31 -11.80 10.62 -0.22
N VAL A 32 -12.07 9.45 0.36
CA VAL A 32 -13.39 9.18 0.93
C VAL A 32 -13.40 9.90 2.27
N GLU A 33 -13.99 11.10 2.30
CA GLU A 33 -14.43 11.73 3.54
C GLU A 33 -15.42 10.78 4.22
N ASN A 34 -15.15 10.41 5.47
CA ASN A 34 -16.14 9.80 6.34
C ASN A 34 -16.56 10.85 7.38
N PRO A 35 -17.84 11.27 7.41
CA PRO A 35 -18.33 12.22 8.41
C PRO A 35 -18.63 11.49 9.73
N ASP A 36 -18.12 12.08 10.81
CA ASP A 36 -18.57 12.01 12.21
C ASP A 36 -19.20 10.72 12.78
N SER A 37 -18.58 10.18 13.83
CA SER A 37 -19.29 10.11 15.12
C SER A 37 -18.35 9.95 16.30
N LEU A 38 -18.46 10.92 17.19
CA LEU A 38 -18.15 10.90 18.60
C LEU A 38 -18.68 9.62 19.27
N ILE A 39 -17.83 8.83 19.92
CA ILE A 39 -18.17 8.20 21.20
C ILE A 39 -16.94 8.27 22.11
N ASN A 40 -17.10 9.05 23.17
CA ASN A 40 -16.22 9.15 24.32
C ASN A 40 -16.17 7.84 25.10
N ASP A 41 -14.97 7.54 25.59
CA ASP A 41 -14.62 7.07 26.94
C ASP A 41 -15.46 5.96 27.58
N VAL A 42 -14.87 4.76 27.65
CA VAL A 42 -14.93 3.91 28.85
C VAL A 42 -13.56 3.27 29.06
N ILE A 43 -12.84 3.76 30.08
CA ILE A 43 -11.69 3.09 30.69
C ILE A 43 -12.23 2.02 31.64
N ILE A 44 -11.89 0.75 31.42
CA ILE A 44 -11.92 -0.30 32.45
C ILE A 44 -10.66 -1.15 32.32
N ASN A 45 -9.74 -0.98 33.27
CA ASN A 45 -8.62 -1.89 33.54
C ASN A 45 -9.18 -3.12 34.26
N ASN A 46 -8.93 -4.33 33.73
CA ASN A 46 -9.18 -5.57 34.45
C ASN A 46 -7.88 -6.36 34.59
N ASN A 47 -7.25 -6.23 35.76
CA ASN A 47 -6.35 -7.25 36.30
C ASN A 47 -7.21 -8.28 37.04
N ASN A 48 -7.06 -9.51 36.59
CA ASN A 48 -7.69 -10.73 37.03
C ASN A 48 -6.87 -11.35 38.17
N ASP A 49 -7.48 -11.51 39.35
CA ASP A 49 -7.10 -12.57 40.30
C ASP A 49 -8.25 -12.91 41.28
N SER A 50 -8.81 -14.11 41.08
CA SER A 50 -9.04 -15.15 42.10
C SER A 50 -10.21 -15.07 43.13
N VAL A 51 -10.99 -16.17 43.15
CA VAL A 51 -11.50 -16.94 44.32
C VAL A 51 -12.97 -16.78 44.82
N THR A 52 -13.81 -17.71 44.33
CA THR A 52 -14.73 -18.68 45.00
C THR A 52 -16.06 -18.37 45.76
N GLN A 53 -17.07 -19.20 45.43
CA GLN A 53 -18.09 -19.96 46.23
C GLN A 53 -19.61 -19.58 46.26
N ASN A 54 -20.41 -20.56 45.81
CA ASN A 54 -21.76 -21.03 46.20
C ASN A 54 -23.00 -20.09 46.15
N VAL A 55 -24.03 -20.49 45.38
CA VAL A 55 -25.34 -21.07 45.82
C VAL A 55 -26.34 -21.05 44.64
N VAL A 56 -27.09 -22.15 44.53
CA VAL A 56 -28.07 -22.56 43.50
C VAL A 56 -29.24 -21.58 43.33
N SER A 57 -29.69 -21.33 42.09
CA SER A 57 -31.11 -21.44 41.63
C SER A 57 -31.30 -20.88 40.21
N ASP A 58 -31.96 -21.68 39.38
CA ASP A 58 -32.67 -21.43 38.13
C ASP A 58 -32.65 -20.01 37.53
N THR A 59 -32.21 -19.90 36.27
CA THR A 59 -33.07 -19.48 35.14
C THR A 59 -32.27 -19.45 33.83
N LEU A 60 -32.77 -20.21 32.88
CA LEU A 60 -32.49 -20.18 31.45
C LEU A 60 -32.53 -18.76 30.89
N LEU A 61 -31.41 -18.23 30.38
CA LEU A 61 -31.42 -17.24 29.30
C LEU A 61 -30.32 -17.55 28.29
N THR A 62 -30.75 -18.25 27.26
CA THR A 62 -30.12 -18.40 25.96
C THR A 62 -29.78 -17.03 25.38
N SER A 63 -28.50 -16.65 25.32
CA SER A 63 -28.04 -15.57 24.46
C SER A 63 -27.27 -16.16 23.28
N LYS A 64 -27.99 -16.30 22.17
CA LYS A 64 -27.42 -16.52 20.84
C LYS A 64 -26.67 -15.25 20.43
N ASN A 65 -25.37 -15.18 20.65
CA ASN A 65 -24.53 -14.15 20.01
C ASN A 65 -24.06 -14.63 18.63
N SER A 66 -24.95 -14.43 17.65
CA SER A 66 -24.66 -14.48 16.22
C SER A 66 -23.90 -13.21 15.81
N THR A 67 -22.63 -13.08 16.19
CA THR A 67 -21.79 -11.95 15.71
C THR A 67 -20.31 -12.32 15.57
N ASN A 68 -19.96 -13.61 15.51
CA ASN A 68 -18.58 -14.06 15.31
C ASN A 68 -18.29 -14.61 13.91
N GLU A 69 -19.31 -14.77 13.05
CA GLU A 69 -19.11 -15.43 11.74
C GLU A 69 -18.62 -14.47 10.64
N SER A 70 -19.00 -13.18 10.72
CA SER A 70 -18.63 -12.17 9.71
C SER A 70 -17.16 -11.73 9.83
N ILE A 71 -16.67 -11.54 11.06
CA ILE A 71 -15.27 -11.16 11.34
C ILE A 71 -14.31 -12.31 10.98
N ILE A 72 -14.70 -13.57 11.26
CA ILE A 72 -13.90 -14.75 10.93
C ILE A 72 -13.89 -15.02 9.41
N LYS A 73 -14.94 -14.63 8.68
CA LYS A 73 -14.98 -14.73 7.21
C LYS A 73 -14.01 -13.77 6.51
N GLU A 74 -13.79 -12.56 7.05
CA GLU A 74 -12.87 -11.59 6.45
C GLU A 74 -11.41 -12.00 6.66
N VAL A 75 -11.06 -12.56 7.82
CA VAL A 75 -9.71 -13.04 8.16
C VAL A 75 -9.26 -14.23 7.29
N ASN A 76 -10.20 -14.94 6.65
CA ASN A 76 -9.92 -16.16 5.88
C ASN A 76 -10.01 -15.98 4.36
N LYS A 77 -10.03 -14.74 3.85
CA LYS A 77 -9.92 -14.45 2.41
C LYS A 77 -8.52 -13.91 2.08
N PRO A 78 -7.94 -14.27 0.93
CA PRO A 78 -6.67 -13.70 0.50
C PRO A 78 -6.83 -12.21 0.21
N LYS A 79 -5.80 -11.44 0.56
CA LYS A 79 -5.62 -10.07 0.09
C LYS A 79 -4.60 -10.06 -1.05
N VAL A 80 -4.79 -9.18 -2.01
CA VAL A 80 -3.87 -9.02 -3.14
C VAL A 80 -3.31 -7.60 -3.15
N LEU A 81 -1.99 -7.50 -3.05
CA LEU A 81 -1.24 -6.25 -3.09
C LEU A 81 -0.54 -6.17 -4.44
N ILE A 82 -0.82 -5.12 -5.20
CA ILE A 82 -0.12 -4.81 -6.44
C ILE A 82 0.89 -3.72 -6.11
N TYR A 83 2.17 -3.98 -6.38
CA TYR A 83 3.24 -3.00 -6.21
C TYR A 83 3.72 -2.59 -7.60
N ASN A 84 3.46 -1.34 -7.96
CA ASN A 84 3.96 -0.71 -9.17
C ASN A 84 5.03 0.31 -8.77
N PHE A 85 6.29 -0.09 -8.90
CA PHE A 85 7.43 0.78 -8.68
C PHE A 85 7.71 1.61 -9.92
N TYR A 86 8.25 2.81 -9.72
CA TYR A 86 8.73 3.68 -10.78
C TYR A 86 9.94 4.48 -10.31
N ALA A 87 10.79 4.92 -11.23
CA ALA A 87 11.81 5.94 -10.98
C ALA A 87 11.29 7.32 -11.40
N THR A 88 11.87 8.38 -10.85
CA THR A 88 11.52 9.79 -11.15
C THR A 88 11.50 10.04 -12.66
N ASN A 89 12.53 9.55 -13.35
CA ASN A 89 12.62 9.62 -14.80
C ASN A 89 11.98 8.38 -15.42
N ARG A 90 10.82 8.57 -16.06
CA ARG A 90 10.05 7.47 -16.68
C ARG A 90 10.15 7.51 -18.19
N CYS A 91 10.44 6.35 -18.78
CA CYS A 91 10.30 6.17 -20.22
C CYS A 91 8.86 5.76 -20.58
N ALA A 92 8.50 5.85 -21.87
CA ALA A 92 7.14 5.59 -22.33
C ALA A 92 6.61 4.17 -21.99
N SER A 93 7.48 3.16 -21.91
CA SER A 93 7.06 1.82 -21.50
C SER A 93 6.75 1.73 -20.00
N CYS A 94 7.47 2.46 -19.14
CA CYS A 94 7.16 2.53 -17.71
C CYS A 94 5.76 3.13 -17.50
N ILE A 95 5.46 4.22 -18.21
CA ILE A 95 4.14 4.88 -18.16
C ILE A 95 3.05 3.92 -18.63
N ALA A 96 3.28 3.22 -19.75
CA ALA A 96 2.31 2.25 -20.28
C ALA A 96 2.00 1.10 -19.31
N ILE A 97 3.00 0.59 -18.57
CA ILE A 97 2.79 -0.44 -17.53
C ILE A 97 1.86 0.09 -16.44
N GLU A 98 2.12 1.30 -15.94
CA GLU A 98 1.32 1.91 -14.88
C GLU A 98 -0.11 2.18 -15.31
N GLU A 99 -0.31 2.81 -16.46
CA GLU A 99 -1.63 3.13 -16.99
C GLU A 99 -2.45 1.87 -17.27
N ALA A 100 -1.84 0.86 -17.92
CA ALA A 100 -2.52 -0.40 -18.19
C ALA A 100 -2.87 -1.15 -16.89
N THR A 101 -2.02 -1.08 -15.87
CA THR A 101 -2.29 -1.66 -14.55
C THR A 101 -3.47 -0.97 -13.88
N LYS A 102 -3.44 0.38 -13.77
CA LYS A 102 -4.53 1.18 -13.19
C LYS A 102 -5.85 0.89 -13.89
N LYS A 103 -5.87 0.99 -15.22
CA LYS A 103 -7.05 0.71 -16.05
C LYS A 103 -7.58 -0.71 -15.84
N THR A 104 -6.70 -1.71 -15.74
CA THR A 104 -7.13 -3.11 -15.49
C THR A 104 -7.84 -3.25 -14.16
N LEU A 105 -7.29 -2.64 -13.09
CA LEU A 105 -7.86 -2.71 -11.75
C LEU A 105 -9.20 -1.96 -11.67
N GLU A 106 -9.26 -0.75 -12.22
CA GLU A 106 -10.47 0.08 -12.21
C GLU A 106 -11.62 -0.53 -13.02
N THR A 107 -11.32 -1.24 -14.11
CA THR A 107 -12.33 -1.83 -14.99
C THR A 107 -12.76 -3.23 -14.59
N SER A 108 -11.82 -4.08 -14.15
CA SER A 108 -12.08 -5.51 -13.92
C SER A 108 -12.16 -5.89 -12.43
N PHE A 109 -11.69 -5.04 -11.52
CA PHE A 109 -11.57 -5.35 -10.09
C PHE A 109 -12.04 -4.20 -9.19
N GLN A 110 -13.00 -3.41 -9.68
CA GLN A 110 -13.46 -2.20 -8.99
C GLN A 110 -14.05 -2.52 -7.60
N SER A 111 -14.77 -3.63 -7.48
CA SER A 111 -15.39 -4.04 -6.21
C SER A 111 -14.34 -4.43 -5.17
N GLU A 112 -13.31 -5.16 -5.59
CA GLU A 112 -12.19 -5.60 -4.76
C GLU A 112 -11.28 -4.45 -4.34
N LEU A 113 -11.12 -3.43 -5.21
CA LEU A 113 -10.48 -2.17 -4.82
C LEU A 113 -11.30 -1.44 -3.74
N LYS A 114 -12.61 -1.29 -3.97
CA LYS A 114 -13.52 -0.57 -3.06
C LYS A 114 -13.60 -1.21 -1.67
N ASN A 115 -13.59 -2.54 -1.60
CA ASN A 115 -13.66 -3.27 -0.34
C ASN A 115 -12.28 -3.59 0.28
N GLY A 116 -11.18 -3.15 -0.35
CA GLY A 116 -9.82 -3.34 0.17
C GLY A 116 -9.26 -4.76 0.05
N THR A 117 -9.93 -5.67 -0.68
CA THR A 117 -9.38 -7.00 -1.01
C THR A 117 -8.17 -6.87 -1.94
N ILE A 118 -8.22 -5.89 -2.85
CA ILE A 118 -7.10 -5.49 -3.70
C ILE A 118 -6.60 -4.11 -3.28
N LYS A 119 -5.27 -3.96 -3.16
CA LYS A 119 -4.63 -2.64 -2.96
C LYS A 119 -3.54 -2.42 -4.00
N LEU A 120 -3.65 -1.33 -4.76
CA LEU A 120 -2.58 -0.83 -5.62
C LEU A 120 -1.67 0.10 -4.81
N ASN A 121 -0.37 -0.15 -4.84
CA ASN A 121 0.67 0.71 -4.29
C ASN A 121 1.53 1.19 -5.45
N VAL A 122 1.52 2.50 -5.71
CA VAL A 122 2.35 3.12 -6.76
C VAL A 122 3.46 3.88 -6.04
N LEU A 123 4.71 3.45 -6.23
CA LEU A 123 5.82 3.83 -5.35
C LEU A 123 7.02 4.32 -6.15
N CYS A 124 7.51 5.52 -5.84
CA CYS A 124 8.78 5.98 -6.40
C CYS A 124 9.94 5.30 -5.68
N VAL A 125 10.87 4.68 -6.42
CA VAL A 125 12.06 4.02 -5.83
C VAL A 125 13.11 5.02 -5.34
N ASP A 126 13.07 6.25 -5.85
CA ASP A 126 13.99 7.33 -5.47
C ASP A 126 13.57 8.04 -4.17
N ASP A 127 12.34 7.78 -3.68
CA ASP A 127 11.88 8.32 -2.40
C ASP A 127 12.38 7.45 -1.24
N GLU A 128 13.08 8.06 -0.28
CA GLU A 128 13.65 7.38 0.89
C GLU A 128 12.60 6.60 1.71
N ALA A 129 11.35 7.09 1.75
CA ALA A 129 10.24 6.42 2.42
C ALA A 129 9.93 5.02 1.84
N ASN A 130 10.30 4.79 0.58
CA ASN A 130 10.03 3.55 -0.14
C ASN A 130 11.25 2.63 -0.21
N THR A 131 12.44 3.07 0.18
CA THR A 131 13.71 2.33 -0.01
C THR A 131 13.64 0.90 0.52
N LYS A 132 13.21 0.69 1.77
CA LYS A 132 13.12 -0.67 2.35
C LYS A 132 12.21 -1.59 1.55
N LEU A 133 11.13 -1.04 1.00
CA LEU A 133 10.16 -1.80 0.22
C LEU A 133 10.69 -2.06 -1.20
N ALA A 134 11.30 -1.06 -1.83
CA ALA A 134 11.97 -1.20 -3.11
C ALA A 134 13.09 -2.26 -3.05
N GLU A 135 13.91 -2.26 -2.00
CA GLU A 135 14.95 -3.27 -1.75
C GLU A 135 14.37 -4.67 -1.57
N LYS A 136 13.28 -4.82 -0.81
CA LYS A 136 12.58 -6.12 -0.63
C LYS A 136 12.20 -6.75 -1.97
N PHE A 137 11.76 -5.92 -2.92
CA PHE A 137 11.37 -6.35 -4.26
C PHE A 137 12.51 -6.25 -5.29
N GLN A 138 13.70 -5.80 -4.87
CA GLN A 138 14.84 -5.50 -5.74
C GLN A 138 14.47 -4.57 -6.92
N ALA A 139 13.54 -3.64 -6.67
CA ALA A 139 13.06 -2.69 -7.65
C ALA A 139 13.95 -1.44 -7.68
N PHE A 140 14.79 -1.33 -8.72
CA PHE A 140 15.64 -0.15 -8.95
C PHE A 140 15.05 0.85 -9.95
N GLY A 141 13.82 0.61 -10.41
CA GLY A 141 13.16 1.42 -11.43
C GLY A 141 11.71 0.99 -11.62
N SER A 142 11.21 0.99 -12.86
CA SER A 142 9.86 0.49 -13.11
C SER A 142 9.78 -1.01 -12.95
N ALA A 143 8.91 -1.47 -12.06
CA ALA A 143 8.70 -2.88 -11.78
C ALA A 143 7.26 -3.11 -11.30
N LEU A 144 6.70 -4.27 -11.65
CA LEU A 144 5.33 -4.62 -11.30
C LEU A 144 5.27 -6.00 -10.65
N PHE A 145 4.75 -6.03 -9.43
CA PHE A 145 4.57 -7.26 -8.67
C PHE A 145 3.12 -7.43 -8.23
N VAL A 146 2.65 -8.67 -8.29
CA VAL A 146 1.37 -9.07 -7.71
C VAL A 146 1.69 -9.98 -6.53
N THR A 147 1.25 -9.60 -5.33
CA THR A 147 1.54 -10.32 -4.08
C THR A 147 0.23 -10.78 -3.45
N ARG A 148 0.09 -12.07 -3.19
CA ARG A 148 -0.99 -12.64 -2.38
C ARG A 148 -0.56 -12.69 -0.93
N VAL A 149 -1.41 -12.19 -0.03
CA VAL A 149 -1.28 -12.37 1.41
C VAL A 149 -2.41 -13.28 1.86
N TYR A 150 -2.08 -14.48 2.31
CA TYR A 150 -3.08 -15.45 2.76
C TYR A 150 -2.56 -16.24 3.96
N LYS A 151 -3.33 -16.26 5.05
CA LYS A 151 -2.99 -16.95 6.31
C LYS A 151 -1.56 -16.62 6.80
N GLY A 152 -1.19 -15.34 6.75
CA GLY A 152 0.12 -14.85 7.17
C GLY A 152 1.28 -15.16 6.22
N LYS A 153 1.03 -15.80 5.07
CA LYS A 153 2.05 -16.10 4.05
C LYS A 153 1.91 -15.15 2.87
N GLU A 154 3.05 -14.63 2.41
CA GLU A 154 3.17 -13.88 1.17
C GLU A 154 3.63 -14.78 0.03
N THR A 155 2.99 -14.65 -1.13
CA THR A 155 3.42 -15.25 -2.40
C THR A 155 3.41 -14.19 -3.48
N THR A 156 4.53 -13.98 -4.15
CA THR A 156 4.70 -12.89 -5.12
C THR A 156 4.99 -13.44 -6.51
N THR A 157 4.37 -12.85 -7.53
CA THR A 157 4.78 -12.98 -8.93
C THR A 157 5.31 -11.65 -9.42
N ASP A 158 6.50 -11.68 -10.02
CA ASP A 158 7.07 -10.57 -10.78
C ASP A 158 6.49 -10.58 -12.21
N LEU A 159 5.78 -9.51 -12.58
CA LEU A 159 5.23 -9.29 -13.92
C LEU A 159 5.97 -8.17 -14.67
N THR A 160 7.11 -7.71 -14.16
CA THR A 160 7.91 -6.63 -14.76
C THR A 160 8.29 -6.96 -16.20
N GLY A 161 8.80 -8.17 -16.44
CA GLY A 161 9.18 -8.62 -17.78
C GLY A 161 8.01 -8.63 -18.77
N ASP A 162 6.85 -9.16 -18.35
CA ASP A 162 5.64 -9.15 -19.17
C ASP A 162 5.11 -7.73 -19.39
N GLY A 163 5.20 -6.87 -18.38
CA GLY A 163 4.87 -5.44 -18.48
C GLY A 163 5.68 -4.76 -19.56
N PHE A 164 7.01 -4.84 -19.50
CA PHE A 164 7.88 -4.23 -20.52
C PHE A 164 7.65 -4.82 -21.92
N LYS A 165 7.38 -6.12 -21.99
CA LYS A 165 7.18 -6.81 -23.27
C LYS A 165 5.85 -6.47 -23.94
N TYR A 166 4.78 -6.30 -23.16
CA TYR A 166 3.42 -6.27 -23.69
C TYR A 166 2.66 -4.97 -23.43
N ALA A 167 2.84 -4.28 -22.30
CA ALA A 167 1.96 -3.18 -21.89
C ALA A 167 1.84 -2.06 -22.93
N LYS A 168 2.95 -1.69 -23.59
CA LYS A 168 2.97 -0.60 -24.57
C LYS A 168 2.44 -1.00 -25.95
N ASN A 169 2.83 -2.18 -26.45
CA ASN A 169 2.63 -2.54 -27.86
C ASN A 169 1.58 -3.65 -28.08
N LYS A 170 1.16 -4.34 -27.02
CA LYS A 170 0.25 -5.49 -27.01
C LYS A 170 -0.58 -5.46 -25.73
N GLN A 171 -1.22 -4.32 -25.45
CA GLN A 171 -1.80 -4.02 -24.15
C GLN A 171 -2.86 -5.06 -23.74
N GLU A 172 -3.65 -5.57 -24.68
CA GLU A 172 -4.67 -6.59 -24.41
C GLU A 172 -4.05 -7.85 -23.81
N ARG A 173 -2.87 -8.25 -24.31
CA ARG A 173 -2.14 -9.41 -23.78
C ARG A 173 -1.64 -9.15 -22.36
N PHE A 174 -1.14 -7.95 -22.09
CA PHE A 174 -0.72 -7.58 -20.74
C PHE A 174 -1.90 -7.57 -19.75
N VAL A 175 -3.03 -6.99 -20.16
CA VAL A 175 -4.27 -6.97 -19.37
C VAL A 175 -4.73 -8.40 -19.04
N GLU A 176 -4.70 -9.31 -20.01
CA GLU A 176 -5.05 -10.72 -19.79
C GLU A 176 -4.13 -11.38 -18.75
N ILE A 177 -2.81 -11.23 -18.88
CA ILE A 177 -1.82 -11.78 -17.94
C ILE A 177 -2.09 -11.26 -16.52
N LEU A 178 -2.25 -9.94 -16.37
CA LEU A 178 -2.48 -9.30 -15.09
C LEU A 178 -3.80 -9.76 -14.45
N LYS A 179 -4.90 -9.79 -15.23
CA LYS A 179 -6.21 -10.27 -14.76
C LYS A 179 -6.15 -11.71 -14.29
N ASN A 180 -5.51 -12.58 -15.07
CA ASN A 180 -5.40 -14.00 -14.73
C ASN A 180 -4.62 -14.17 -13.42
N LYS A 181 -3.50 -13.46 -13.25
CA LYS A 181 -2.70 -13.53 -12.03
C LYS A 181 -3.44 -13.02 -10.80
N ILE A 182 -4.13 -11.88 -10.91
CA ILE A 182 -4.95 -11.35 -9.81
C ILE A 182 -6.08 -12.33 -9.46
N THR A 183 -6.78 -12.85 -10.45
CA THR A 183 -7.89 -13.81 -10.25
C THR A 183 -7.42 -15.11 -9.61
N GLU A 184 -6.22 -15.59 -9.97
CA GLU A 184 -5.58 -16.72 -9.31
C GLU A 184 -5.32 -16.41 -7.83
N TYR A 185 -4.85 -15.21 -7.50
CA TYR A 185 -4.47 -14.83 -6.15
C TYR A 185 -5.65 -14.47 -5.23
N LEU A 186 -6.81 -14.16 -5.80
CA LEU A 186 -8.07 -13.94 -5.08
C LEU A 186 -8.76 -15.24 -4.63
N LYS A 187 -8.35 -16.39 -5.16
CA LYS A 187 -8.83 -17.72 -4.73
C LYS A 187 -8.05 -18.16 -3.50
#